data_AF-A0A5C7VNW7-F1
#
_entry.id   AF-A0A5C7VNW7-F1
#
_cell.length_a   1.000
_cell.length_b   1.000
_cell.length_c   1.000
_cell.angle_alpha   90.00
_cell.angle_beta   90.00
_cell.angle_gamma   90.00
#
_symmetry.space_group_name_H-M   'P 1'
#
loop_
_entity.id
_entity.type
_entity.pdbx_description
1 polymer ?
#
loop_
_entity_poly.entity_id
_entity_poly.type
_entity_poly.pdbx_seq_one_letter_code
_entity_poly.pdbx_strand_id
1 'polypeptide(L)'
;SDLVAWGAIGARTTESQVHRELASGLSCPVGFKNGTDGNVKIAVDAVGAASHPHHFLAVTKEGRSAIAATAGNPDCHVILRGGKTPNYDAASIEAASQVLAKAGLPARLMVDASHANSGKDPDNQPAVIDDIAAQLEAGERRIVGVMVESHLVGGRQDLVDGQPLRYGQSITDGCLGWEASGQVLERLAAAVRMRRARGAGMEQAA
;
A
#
# COMPACT_ATOMS: atom_id res chain seq x y z
N SER A 1 -13.76 8.14 11.46
CA SER A 1 -13.10 7.71 10.20
C SER A 1 -14.03 7.84 9.01
N ASP A 2 -15.16 8.54 9.16
CA ASP A 2 -16.21 8.81 8.17
C ASP A 2 -15.72 9.55 6.91
N LEU A 3 -14.55 10.19 6.95
CA LEU A 3 -13.92 10.86 5.80
C LEU A 3 -12.82 10.03 5.10
N VAL A 4 -12.56 8.80 5.57
CA VAL A 4 -11.46 7.96 5.07
C VAL A 4 -12.01 6.88 4.11
N ALA A 5 -11.70 7.01 2.82
CA ALA A 5 -12.12 6.04 1.79
C ALA A 5 -11.22 4.79 1.73
N TRP A 6 -10.00 4.86 2.26
CA TRP A 6 -9.03 3.76 2.30
C TRP A 6 -8.02 4.01 3.43
N GLY A 7 -7.65 2.96 4.17
CA GLY A 7 -6.69 3.04 5.28
C GLY A 7 -5.46 2.16 5.07
N ALA A 8 -4.38 2.49 5.77
CA ALA A 8 -3.18 1.66 5.86
C ALA A 8 -2.80 1.39 7.31
N ILE A 9 -2.40 0.15 7.60
CA ILE A 9 -1.68 -0.19 8.84
C ILE A 9 -0.18 -0.25 8.52
N GLY A 10 0.59 0.54 9.26
CA GLY A 10 2.03 0.69 9.06
C GLY A 10 2.82 -0.57 9.40
N ALA A 11 3.99 -0.73 8.79
CA ALA A 11 4.83 -1.93 8.89
C ALA A 11 5.21 -2.32 10.33
N ARG A 12 5.29 -1.34 11.25
CA ARG A 12 5.63 -1.57 12.68
C ARG A 12 4.43 -1.99 13.53
N THR A 13 3.21 -1.88 13.00
CA THR A 13 1.96 -2.19 13.71
C THR A 13 1.14 -3.25 12.99
N THR A 14 1.55 -3.73 11.81
CA THR A 14 0.88 -4.84 11.11
C THR A 14 0.81 -6.13 11.94
N GLU A 15 1.81 -6.38 12.79
CA GLU A 15 1.82 -7.53 13.70
C GLU A 15 0.98 -7.30 14.98
N SER A 16 0.58 -6.06 15.26
CA SER A 16 -0.16 -5.71 16.46
C SER A 16 -1.60 -6.20 16.37
N GLN A 17 -2.00 -7.05 17.31
CA GLN A 17 -3.36 -7.55 17.43
C GLN A 17 -4.39 -6.41 17.56
N VAL A 18 -4.08 -5.37 18.34
CA VAL A 18 -4.94 -4.18 18.50
C VAL A 18 -5.24 -3.49 17.16
N HIS A 19 -4.26 -3.44 16.26
CA HIS A 19 -4.45 -2.81 14.94
C HIS A 19 -5.24 -3.71 13.98
N ARG A 20 -5.12 -5.03 14.10
CA ARG A 20 -5.93 -6.01 13.34
C ARG A 20 -7.39 -5.97 13.78
N GLU A 21 -7.63 -5.89 15.09
CA GLU A 21 -8.95 -5.67 15.69
C GLU A 21 -9.57 -4.36 15.20
N LEU A 22 -8.82 -3.25 15.25
CA LEU A 22 -9.27 -1.97 14.71
C LEU A 22 -9.66 -2.08 13.23
N ALA A 23 -8.79 -2.66 12.39
CA ALA A 23 -9.04 -2.79 10.96
C ALA A 23 -10.27 -3.63 10.63
N SER A 24 -10.58 -4.65 11.45
CA SER A 24 -11.77 -5.49 11.29
C SER A 24 -13.09 -4.73 11.45
N GLY A 25 -13.07 -3.56 12.10
CA GLY A 25 -14.23 -2.71 12.35
C GLY A 25 -14.29 -1.45 11.50
N LEU A 26 -13.28 -1.20 10.65
CA LEU A 26 -13.27 0.00 9.79
C LEU A 26 -14.23 -0.18 8.60
N SER A 27 -14.99 0.88 8.29
CA SER A 27 -15.95 0.92 7.18
C SER A 27 -15.31 1.25 5.82
N CYS A 28 -14.02 0.98 5.66
CA CYS A 28 -13.28 1.18 4.42
C CYS A 28 -12.24 0.07 4.20
N PRO A 29 -11.77 -0.13 2.96
CA PRO A 29 -10.67 -1.06 2.68
C PRO A 29 -9.39 -0.69 3.44
N VAL A 30 -8.64 -1.70 3.88
CA VAL A 30 -7.42 -1.53 4.66
C VAL A 30 -6.24 -2.28 4.05
N GLY A 31 -5.15 -1.59 3.77
CA GLY A 31 -3.89 -2.20 3.34
C GLY A 31 -2.94 -2.44 4.51
N PHE A 32 -2.36 -3.64 4.61
CA PHE A 32 -1.35 -3.98 5.62
C PHE A 32 0.04 -4.02 4.99
N LYS A 33 0.95 -3.16 5.45
CA LYS A 33 2.34 -3.16 5.00
C LYS A 33 3.08 -4.41 5.49
N ASN A 34 3.91 -5.02 4.64
CA ASN A 34 4.86 -6.05 5.07
C ASN A 34 5.81 -5.52 6.17
N GLY A 35 6.39 -6.44 6.95
CA GLY A 35 7.34 -6.10 8.02
C GLY A 35 8.54 -5.31 7.50
N THR A 36 9.18 -4.50 8.36
CA THR A 36 10.29 -3.62 7.95
C THR A 36 11.52 -4.37 7.44
N ASP A 37 11.65 -5.65 7.75
CA ASP A 37 12.68 -6.56 7.25
C ASP A 37 12.34 -7.19 5.88
N GLY A 38 11.10 -7.04 5.41
CA GLY A 38 10.58 -7.63 4.18
C GLY A 38 9.57 -8.76 4.40
N ASN A 39 9.25 -9.12 5.65
CA ASN A 39 8.41 -10.27 5.92
C ASN A 39 6.93 -10.04 5.51
N VAL A 40 6.55 -10.64 4.38
CA VAL A 40 5.19 -10.58 3.82
C VAL A 40 4.19 -11.38 4.65
N LYS A 41 4.62 -12.46 5.33
CA LYS A 41 3.72 -13.32 6.11
C LYS A 41 3.00 -12.53 7.20
N ILE A 42 3.66 -11.57 7.82
CA ILE A 42 3.05 -10.73 8.88
C ILE A 42 1.83 -9.96 8.34
N ALA A 43 1.92 -9.44 7.11
CA ALA A 43 0.81 -8.75 6.45
C ALA A 43 -0.29 -9.72 6.03
N VAL A 44 0.06 -10.91 5.53
CA VAL A 44 -0.92 -11.95 5.18
C VAL A 44 -1.69 -12.41 6.41
N ASP A 45 -1.02 -12.67 7.54
CA ASP A 45 -1.65 -13.02 8.80
C ASP A 45 -2.57 -11.89 9.30
N ALA A 46 -2.19 -10.62 9.08
CA ALA A 46 -3.00 -9.47 9.45
C ALA A 46 -4.26 -9.32 8.60
N VAL A 47 -4.16 -9.51 7.28
CA VAL A 47 -5.32 -9.56 6.36
C VAL A 47 -6.27 -10.68 6.78
N GLY A 48 -5.75 -11.87 7.05
CA GLY A 48 -6.54 -13.00 7.53
C GLY A 48 -7.20 -12.73 8.89
N ALA A 49 -6.50 -12.09 9.83
CA ALA A 49 -7.08 -11.76 11.12
C ALA A 49 -8.18 -10.68 11.00
N ALA A 50 -7.93 -9.63 10.22
CA ALA A 50 -8.86 -8.52 10.07
C ALA A 50 -10.15 -8.91 9.31
N SER A 51 -10.12 -9.95 8.49
CA SER A 51 -11.30 -10.45 7.78
C SER A 51 -12.30 -11.21 8.67
N HIS A 52 -11.96 -11.49 9.93
CA HIS A 52 -12.81 -12.18 10.89
C HIS A 52 -13.40 -11.25 11.95
N PRO A 53 -14.54 -11.62 12.58
CA PRO A 53 -15.10 -10.92 13.73
C PRO A 53 -14.17 -10.87 14.94
N HIS A 54 -14.16 -9.75 15.67
CA HIS A 54 -13.44 -9.59 16.95
C HIS A 54 -14.33 -9.00 18.04
N HIS A 55 -13.93 -9.21 19.30
CA HIS A 55 -14.47 -8.52 20.48
C HIS A 55 -13.31 -7.94 21.29
N PHE A 56 -13.29 -6.63 21.53
CA PHE A 56 -12.16 -5.96 22.18
C PHE A 56 -12.58 -4.67 22.88
N LEU A 57 -11.72 -4.14 23.76
CA LEU A 57 -11.96 -2.87 24.45
C LEU A 57 -11.69 -1.68 23.50
N ALA A 58 -12.67 -0.79 23.38
CA ALA A 58 -12.59 0.40 22.53
C ALA A 58 -13.13 1.63 23.25
N VAL A 59 -12.94 2.80 22.64
CA VAL A 59 -13.49 4.08 23.09
C VAL A 59 -14.66 4.46 22.20
N THR A 60 -15.82 4.77 22.78
CA THR A 60 -17.01 5.21 22.05
C THR A 60 -16.87 6.66 21.57
N LYS A 61 -17.80 7.14 20.75
CA LYS A 61 -17.81 8.53 20.26
C LYS A 61 -17.96 9.56 21.40
N GLU A 62 -18.54 9.15 22.53
CA GLU A 62 -18.70 9.95 23.74
C GLU A 62 -17.47 9.90 24.66
N GLY A 63 -16.38 9.25 24.24
CA GLY A 63 -15.14 9.16 25.00
C GLY A 63 -15.16 8.16 26.15
N ARG A 64 -16.08 7.19 26.15
CA ARG A 64 -16.21 6.17 27.19
C ARG A 64 -15.62 4.84 26.76
N SER A 65 -15.06 4.07 27.69
CA SER A 65 -14.64 2.70 27.41
C SER A 65 -15.86 1.79 27.20
N ALA A 66 -15.80 0.93 26.19
CA ALA A 66 -16.81 -0.06 25.88
C ALA A 66 -16.18 -1.32 25.27
N ILE A 67 -16.96 -2.40 25.18
CA ILE A 67 -16.59 -3.57 24.39
C ILE A 67 -17.15 -3.36 22.98
N ALA A 68 -16.26 -3.32 21.99
CA ALA A 68 -16.61 -3.32 20.58
C ALA A 68 -16.75 -4.76 20.07
N ALA A 69 -17.68 -4.97 19.16
CA ALA A 69 -17.81 -6.18 18.36
C ALA A 69 -17.77 -5.79 16.88
N THR A 70 -16.97 -6.50 16.09
CA THR A 70 -16.81 -6.24 14.65
C THR A 70 -17.24 -7.45 13.83
N ALA A 71 -17.64 -7.22 12.58
CA ALA A 71 -18.03 -8.30 11.66
C ALA A 71 -16.86 -8.89 10.87
N GLY A 72 -15.67 -8.29 10.97
CA GLY A 72 -14.57 -8.52 10.04
C GLY A 72 -14.62 -7.58 8.84
N ASN A 73 -13.46 -7.34 8.24
CA ASN A 73 -13.28 -6.49 7.07
C ASN A 73 -12.74 -7.34 5.90
N PRO A 74 -13.61 -7.75 4.94
CA PRO A 74 -13.20 -8.57 3.81
C PRO A 74 -12.38 -7.80 2.76
N ASP A 75 -12.32 -6.47 2.85
CA ASP A 75 -11.66 -5.59 1.89
C ASP A 75 -10.23 -5.22 2.32
N CYS A 76 -9.56 -6.17 2.98
CA CYS A 76 -8.16 -6.06 3.35
C CYS A 76 -7.23 -6.58 2.24
N HIS A 77 -6.04 -6.00 2.12
CA HIS A 77 -5.01 -6.41 1.15
C HIS A 77 -3.60 -6.17 1.67
N VAL A 78 -2.59 -6.74 1.00
CA VAL A 78 -1.17 -6.58 1.36
C VAL A 78 -0.56 -5.42 0.61
N ILE A 79 0.27 -4.63 1.29
CA ILE A 79 1.11 -3.58 0.71
C ILE A 79 2.58 -4.05 0.76
N LEU A 80 3.21 -4.16 -0.41
CA LEU A 80 4.62 -4.45 -0.58
C LEU A 80 5.41 -3.13 -0.58
N ARG A 81 6.29 -2.94 0.40
CA ARG A 81 7.00 -1.66 0.65
C ARG A 81 8.52 -1.79 0.81
N GLY A 82 9.06 -2.92 0.35
CA GLY A 82 10.45 -3.34 0.52
C GLY A 82 10.76 -3.84 1.93
N GLY A 83 12.03 -4.13 2.16
CA GLY A 83 12.57 -4.58 3.44
C GLY A 83 14.07 -4.34 3.48
N LYS A 84 14.85 -5.41 3.71
CA LYS A 84 16.31 -5.37 3.47
C LYS A 84 16.66 -5.15 2.00
N THR A 85 15.80 -5.63 1.10
CA THR A 85 15.83 -5.38 -0.33
C THR A 85 14.48 -4.86 -0.80
N PRO A 86 14.40 -4.17 -1.95
CA PRO A 86 13.14 -3.91 -2.61
C PRO A 86 12.37 -5.21 -2.92
N ASN A 87 11.05 -5.11 -3.05
CA ASN A 87 10.14 -6.24 -3.30
C ASN A 87 8.98 -5.89 -4.26
N TYR A 88 9.24 -5.03 -5.25
CA TYR A 88 8.26 -4.63 -6.26
C TYR A 88 8.34 -5.45 -7.56
N ASP A 89 9.44 -6.18 -7.77
CA ASP A 89 9.69 -6.95 -8.99
C ASP A 89 8.75 -8.15 -9.13
N ALA A 90 8.64 -8.69 -10.35
CA ALA A 90 7.73 -9.78 -10.68
C ALA A 90 7.94 -11.04 -9.82
N ALA A 91 9.17 -11.36 -9.40
CA ALA A 91 9.42 -12.52 -8.55
C ALA A 91 8.92 -12.27 -7.12
N SER A 92 9.04 -11.05 -6.62
CA SER A 92 8.45 -10.63 -5.34
C SER A 92 6.92 -10.66 -5.37
N ILE A 93 6.29 -10.21 -6.47
CA ILE A 93 4.82 -10.31 -6.67
C ILE A 93 4.37 -11.77 -6.65
N GLU A 94 5.07 -12.65 -7.36
CA GLU A 94 4.79 -14.09 -7.38
C GLU A 94 4.93 -14.70 -5.99
N ALA A 95 6.04 -14.45 -5.30
CA ALA A 95 6.29 -14.98 -3.97
C ALA A 95 5.21 -14.54 -2.96
N ALA A 96 4.85 -13.25 -2.95
CA ALA A 96 3.78 -12.74 -2.10
C ALA A 96 2.42 -13.38 -2.41
N SER A 97 2.12 -13.56 -3.71
CA SER A 97 0.89 -14.21 -4.17
C SER A 97 0.80 -15.66 -3.72
N GLN A 98 1.91 -16.40 -3.72
CA GLN A 98 1.94 -17.78 -3.22
C GLN A 98 1.70 -17.85 -1.71
N VAL A 99 2.18 -16.88 -0.93
CA VAL A 99 1.89 -16.81 0.52
C VAL A 99 0.41 -16.54 0.77
N LEU A 100 -0.21 -15.62 0.01
CA LEU A 100 -1.65 -15.36 0.07
C LEU A 100 -2.47 -16.60 -0.31
N ALA A 101 -2.11 -17.27 -1.40
CA ALA A 101 -2.78 -18.49 -1.86
C ALA A 101 -2.72 -19.62 -0.82
N LYS A 102 -1.56 -19.84 -0.19
CA LYS A 102 -1.40 -20.82 0.90
C LYS A 102 -2.26 -20.49 2.12
N ALA A 103 -2.57 -19.21 2.34
CA ALA A 103 -3.47 -18.75 3.40
C ALA A 103 -4.95 -18.73 2.99
N GLY A 104 -5.29 -19.15 1.76
CA GLY A 104 -6.67 -19.11 1.25
C GLY A 104 -7.19 -17.70 0.96
N LEU A 105 -6.30 -16.71 0.79
CA LEU A 105 -6.64 -15.31 0.55
C LEU A 105 -6.45 -14.93 -0.93
N PRO A 106 -7.25 -13.97 -1.45
CA PRO A 106 -7.09 -13.50 -2.81
C PRO A 106 -5.76 -12.76 -2.99
N ALA A 107 -5.07 -13.01 -4.11
CA ALA A 107 -3.82 -12.33 -4.47
C ALA A 107 -4.08 -10.88 -4.93
N ARG A 108 -4.36 -10.00 -3.97
CA ARG A 108 -4.55 -8.55 -4.17
C ARG A 108 -3.38 -7.82 -3.50
N LEU A 109 -2.49 -7.28 -4.32
CA LEU A 109 -1.26 -6.63 -3.87
C LEU A 109 -1.29 -5.15 -4.26
N MET A 110 -0.96 -4.28 -3.31
CA MET A 110 -0.58 -2.90 -3.57
C MET A 110 0.94 -2.78 -3.45
N VAL A 111 1.58 -1.99 -4.30
CA VAL A 111 3.04 -1.74 -4.24
C VAL A 111 3.31 -0.30 -3.84
N ASP A 112 4.00 -0.10 -2.71
CA ASP A 112 4.53 1.18 -2.25
C ASP A 112 5.85 1.45 -2.97
N ALA A 113 5.86 2.44 -3.87
CA ALA A 113 7.01 2.79 -4.69
C ALA A 113 8.10 3.54 -3.91
N SER A 114 7.79 4.07 -2.72
CA SER A 114 8.69 4.84 -1.87
C SER A 114 9.45 3.92 -0.89
N HIS A 115 9.84 4.46 0.25
CA HIS A 115 10.34 3.73 1.40
C HIS A 115 11.51 2.77 1.05
N ALA A 116 11.43 1.49 1.44
CA ALA A 116 12.51 0.56 1.17
C ALA A 116 12.55 0.08 -0.29
N ASN A 117 11.46 0.27 -1.04
CA ASN A 117 11.46 -0.01 -2.48
C ASN A 117 12.24 1.04 -3.27
N SER A 118 12.24 2.30 -2.83
CA SER A 118 13.05 3.37 -3.44
C SER A 118 14.46 3.50 -2.84
N GLY A 119 14.83 2.67 -1.87
CA GLY A 119 16.07 2.83 -1.11
C GLY A 119 16.07 4.09 -0.23
N LYS A 120 14.89 4.61 0.12
CA LYS A 120 14.65 5.89 0.82
C LYS A 120 15.09 7.13 0.02
N ASP A 121 15.22 6.98 -1.29
CA ASP A 121 15.48 8.08 -2.20
C ASP A 121 14.20 8.35 -3.02
N PRO A 122 13.57 9.53 -2.92
CA PRO A 122 12.37 9.84 -3.68
C PRO A 122 12.60 9.76 -5.20
N ASP A 123 13.81 10.05 -5.68
CA ASP A 123 14.11 10.11 -7.12
C ASP A 123 14.15 8.71 -7.76
N ASN A 124 14.17 7.65 -6.94
CA ASN A 124 14.04 6.26 -7.40
C ASN A 124 12.59 5.81 -7.59
N GLN A 125 11.59 6.52 -7.05
CA GLN A 125 10.18 6.13 -7.18
C GLN A 125 9.74 5.97 -8.66
N PRO A 126 10.14 6.83 -9.62
CA PRO A 126 9.78 6.66 -11.03
C PRO A 126 10.29 5.36 -11.64
N ALA A 127 11.51 4.94 -11.28
CA ALA A 127 12.07 3.66 -11.76
C ALA A 127 11.29 2.45 -11.22
N VAL A 128 10.85 2.52 -9.95
CA VAL A 128 9.96 1.50 -9.36
C VAL A 128 8.61 1.47 -10.11
N ILE A 129 8.07 2.64 -10.44
CA ILE A 129 6.83 2.76 -11.22
C ILE A 129 6.99 2.18 -12.62
N ASP A 130 8.11 2.42 -13.30
CA ASP A 130 8.37 1.87 -14.63
C ASP A 130 8.42 0.34 -14.64
N ASP A 131 9.01 -0.28 -13.62
CA ASP A 131 9.00 -1.74 -13.44
C ASP A 131 7.58 -2.27 -13.24
N ILE A 132 6.82 -1.68 -12.30
CA ILE A 132 5.41 -2.04 -12.06
C ILE A 132 4.60 -1.88 -13.35
N ALA A 133 4.81 -0.78 -14.07
CA ALA A 133 4.09 -0.49 -15.30
C ALA A 133 4.40 -1.51 -16.40
N ALA A 134 5.65 -1.95 -16.55
CA ALA A 134 6.03 -3.03 -17.45
C ALA A 134 5.34 -4.36 -17.08
N GLN A 135 5.22 -4.67 -15.78
CA GLN A 135 4.47 -5.85 -15.32
C GLN A 135 2.97 -5.76 -15.68
N LEU A 136 2.36 -4.58 -15.50
CA LEU A 136 0.96 -4.35 -15.88
C LEU A 136 0.75 -4.54 -17.39
N GLU A 137 1.63 -3.97 -18.22
CA GLU A 137 1.63 -4.15 -19.68
C GLU A 137 1.79 -5.62 -20.08
N ALA A 138 2.63 -6.35 -19.34
CA ALA A 138 2.80 -7.79 -19.47
C ALA A 138 1.62 -8.62 -18.92
N GLY A 139 0.52 -7.98 -18.51
CA GLY A 139 -0.74 -8.64 -18.17
C GLY A 139 -0.92 -8.95 -16.69
N GLU A 140 -0.05 -8.47 -15.80
CA GLU A 140 -0.17 -8.69 -14.36
C GLU A 140 -1.49 -8.11 -13.82
N ARG A 141 -2.30 -8.94 -13.17
CA ARG A 141 -3.63 -8.60 -12.64
C ARG A 141 -3.69 -8.55 -11.11
N ARG A 142 -2.70 -9.11 -10.43
CA ARG A 142 -2.63 -9.22 -8.97
C ARG A 142 -2.21 -7.90 -8.31
N ILE A 143 -1.51 -7.03 -9.05
CA ILE A 143 -1.25 -5.65 -8.66
C ILE A 143 -2.54 -4.84 -8.85
N VAL A 144 -3.18 -4.50 -7.73
CA VAL A 144 -4.46 -3.77 -7.69
C VAL A 144 -4.29 -2.27 -7.39
N GLY A 145 -3.11 -1.85 -6.97
CA GLY A 145 -2.81 -0.45 -6.70
C GLY A 145 -1.33 -0.18 -6.49
N VAL A 146 -0.99 1.10 -6.47
CA VAL A 146 0.34 1.59 -6.11
C VAL A 146 0.21 2.73 -5.10
N MET A 147 1.23 2.92 -4.27
CA MET A 147 1.35 4.06 -3.36
C MET A 147 2.62 4.84 -3.70
N VAL A 148 2.52 6.16 -3.77
CA VAL A 148 3.60 7.07 -4.17
C VAL A 148 3.63 8.22 -3.16
N GLU A 149 4.82 8.62 -2.73
CA GLU A 149 4.99 9.81 -1.89
C GLU A 149 5.34 11.01 -2.76
N SER A 150 4.38 11.92 -2.91
CA SER A 150 4.47 13.13 -3.70
C SER A 150 4.05 14.36 -2.92
N HIS A 151 4.58 15.51 -3.32
CA HIS A 151 4.23 16.80 -2.79
C HIS A 151 4.38 17.88 -3.88
N LEU A 152 3.92 19.10 -3.61
CA LEU A 152 4.07 20.24 -4.53
C LEU A 152 5.55 20.49 -4.89
N VAL A 153 6.43 20.43 -3.89
CA VAL A 153 7.88 20.59 -4.02
C VAL A 153 8.54 19.26 -3.62
N GLY A 154 9.42 18.76 -4.48
CA GLY A 154 10.16 17.53 -4.25
C GLY A 154 11.18 17.60 -3.11
N GLY A 155 11.64 16.42 -2.69
CA GLY A 155 12.57 16.25 -1.57
C GLY A 155 11.89 16.44 -0.22
N ARG A 156 12.70 16.81 0.78
CA ARG A 156 12.26 17.14 2.14
C ARG A 156 12.97 18.39 2.65
N GLN A 157 12.48 18.92 3.76
CA GLN A 157 13.11 19.95 4.56
C GLN A 157 13.13 19.53 6.04
N ASP A 158 14.11 20.02 6.79
CA ASP A 158 14.16 19.76 8.23
C ASP A 158 13.37 20.82 9.00
N LEU A 159 12.71 20.41 10.09
CA LEU A 159 12.05 21.34 11.00
C LEU A 159 13.10 21.98 11.92
N VAL A 160 13.47 23.23 11.64
CA VAL A 160 14.44 24.00 12.42
C VAL A 160 13.71 25.15 13.13
N ASP A 161 13.90 25.25 14.44
CA ASP A 161 13.23 26.27 15.25
C ASP A 161 13.58 27.70 14.77
N GLY A 162 12.57 28.56 14.72
CA GLY A 162 12.69 29.94 14.23
C GLY A 162 12.91 30.11 12.72
N GLN A 163 13.03 29.02 11.94
CA GLN A 163 13.17 29.09 10.47
C GLN A 163 11.82 28.92 9.77
N PRO A 164 11.49 29.77 8.78
CA PRO A 164 10.26 29.59 8.01
C PRO A 164 10.36 28.33 7.13
N LEU A 165 9.28 27.54 7.11
CA LEU A 165 9.17 26.38 6.23
C LEU A 165 8.93 26.80 4.79
N ARG A 166 9.53 26.08 3.85
CA ARG A 166 9.16 26.15 2.44
C ARG A 166 7.77 25.57 2.27
N TYR A 167 6.86 26.39 1.74
CA TYR A 167 5.52 25.94 1.40
C TYR A 167 5.57 24.76 0.44
N GLY A 168 4.79 23.72 0.74
CA GLY A 168 4.61 22.59 -0.16
C GLY A 168 5.78 21.62 -0.24
N GLN A 169 6.71 21.61 0.72
CA GLN A 169 7.80 20.62 0.80
C GLN A 169 7.67 19.76 2.07
N SER A 170 7.88 18.45 1.96
CA SER A 170 7.73 17.49 3.07
C SER A 170 8.68 17.79 4.24
N ILE A 171 8.23 17.59 5.49
CA ILE A 171 9.06 17.64 6.71
C ILE A 171 9.43 16.25 7.25
N THR A 172 9.02 15.18 6.56
CA THR A 172 9.24 13.78 6.96
C THR A 172 10.13 13.06 5.95
N ASP A 173 9.59 12.12 5.19
CA ASP A 173 10.31 11.44 4.11
C ASP A 173 10.32 12.33 2.86
N GLY A 174 11.33 12.16 2.01
CA GLY A 174 11.42 12.89 0.76
C GLY A 174 10.31 12.48 -0.21
N CYS A 175 9.74 13.44 -0.92
CA CYS A 175 8.68 13.19 -1.90
C CYS A 175 9.11 13.52 -3.33
N LEU A 176 8.39 12.98 -4.31
CA LEU A 176 8.41 13.52 -5.66
C LEU A 176 7.81 14.93 -5.70
N GLY A 177 8.32 15.77 -6.60
CA GLY A 177 7.70 17.07 -6.94
C GLY A 177 6.47 16.91 -7.83
N TRP A 178 5.78 18.03 -8.08
CA TRP A 178 4.53 18.04 -8.84
C TRP A 178 4.69 17.51 -10.28
N GLU A 179 5.74 17.94 -10.99
CA GLU A 179 5.99 17.56 -12.38
C GLU A 179 6.25 16.05 -12.51
N ALA A 180 7.11 15.50 -11.65
CA ALA A 180 7.40 14.07 -11.60
C ALA A 180 6.17 13.24 -11.23
N SER A 181 5.31 13.77 -10.36
CA SER A 181 4.06 13.12 -9.97
C SER A 181 3.09 12.98 -11.15
N GLY A 182 2.97 14.03 -11.98
CA GLY A 182 2.18 13.97 -13.21
C GLY A 182 2.67 12.89 -14.17
N GLN A 183 3.98 12.82 -14.38
CA GLN A 183 4.60 11.81 -15.26
C GLN A 183 4.37 10.37 -14.77
N VAL A 184 4.50 10.13 -13.46
CA VAL A 184 4.21 8.84 -12.83
C VAL A 184 2.74 8.42 -13.06
N LEU A 185 1.80 9.34 -12.90
CA LEU A 185 0.37 9.07 -13.12
C LEU A 185 0.08 8.76 -14.59
N GLU A 186 0.66 9.51 -15.52
CA GLU A 186 0.52 9.26 -16.96
C GLU A 186 1.11 7.90 -17.36
N ARG A 187 2.29 7.56 -16.82
CA ARG A 187 2.95 6.27 -17.05
C ARG A 187 2.08 5.09 -16.61
N LEU A 188 1.50 5.16 -15.42
CA LEU A 188 0.58 4.14 -14.88
C LEU A 188 -0.70 4.05 -15.70
N ALA A 189 -1.27 5.19 -16.09
CA ALA A 189 -2.47 5.24 -16.93
C ALA A 189 -2.23 4.57 -18.29
N ALA A 190 -1.08 4.81 -18.93
CA ALA A 190 -0.69 4.15 -20.17
C ALA A 190 -0.60 2.63 -20.00
N ALA A 191 0.09 2.16 -18.96
CA ALA A 191 0.25 0.73 -18.68
C ALA A 191 -1.09 0.01 -18.44
N VAL A 192 -2.00 0.64 -17.69
CA VAL A 192 -3.35 0.09 -17.45
C VAL A 192 -4.15 -0.01 -18.75
N ARG A 193 -4.05 0.96 -19.66
CA ARG A 193 -4.71 0.90 -20.98
C ARG A 193 -4.17 -0.25 -21.82
N MET A 194 -2.84 -0.42 -21.86
CA MET A 194 -2.20 -1.54 -22.58
C MET A 194 -2.62 -2.90 -22.03
N ARG A 195 -2.65 -3.07 -20.70
CA ARG A 195 -3.14 -4.28 -20.04
C ARG A 195 -4.57 -4.64 -20.46
N ARG A 196 -5.45 -3.63 -20.51
CA ARG A 196 -6.86 -3.81 -20.92
C ARG A 196 -6.98 -4.22 -22.38
N ALA A 197 -6.24 -3.57 -23.28
CA ALA A 197 -6.24 -3.91 -24.70
C ALA A 197 -5.78 -5.36 -24.94
N ARG A 198 -4.78 -5.83 -24.20
CA ARG A 198 -4.30 -7.21 -24.26
C ARG A 198 -5.36 -8.22 -23.78
N GLY A 199 -6.07 -7.90 -22.70
CA GLY A 199 -7.18 -8.73 -22.21
C GLY A 199 -8.33 -8.88 -23.21
N ALA A 200 -8.73 -7.78 -23.83
CA ALA A 200 -9.78 -7.79 -24.86
C ALA A 200 -9.38 -8.58 -26.12
N GLY A 201 -8.11 -8.51 -26.53
CA GLY A 201 -7.60 -9.29 -27.66
C GLY A 201 -7.57 -10.80 -27.39
N MET A 202 -7.37 -11.23 -26.14
CA MET A 202 -7.45 -12.65 -25.76
C MET A 202 -8.88 -13.18 -25.72
N GLU A 203 -9.86 -12.37 -25.30
CA GLU A 203 -11.29 -12.76 -25.28
C GLU A 203 -11.90 -12.83 -26.68
N GLN A 204 -11.36 -12.12 -27.67
CA GLN A 204 -11.79 -12.21 -29.06
C GLN A 204 -11.11 -13.34 -29.85
N ALA A 205 -10.00 -13.88 -29.34
CA ALA A 205 -9.24 -14.97 -29.95
C ALA A 205 -9.55 -16.35 -29.35
N ALA A 206 -10.36 -16.40 -28.29
CA ALA A 206 -10.85 -17.62 -27.63
C ALA A 206 -12.30 -17.92 -28.04
#